data_AF-A0A938QUE0-F1
#
_entry.id   AF-A0A938QUE0-F1
#
_cell.length_a   1.000
_cell.length_b   1.000
_cell.length_c   1.000
_cell.angle_alpha   90.00
_cell.angle_beta   90.00
_cell.angle_gamma   90.00
#
_symmetry.space_group_name_H-M   'P 1'
#
loop_
_entity.id
_entity.type
_entity.pdbx_description
1 polymer ?
#
loop_
_entity_poly.entity_id
_entity_poly.type
_entity_poly.pdbx_seq_one_letter_code
_entity_poly.pdbx_strand_id
1 'polypeptide(L)'
;MGGELIELEKNAGYQAVMTYLQHYTKKVRDIQEKYAFSNRDIMSPKLIDNPKLSIEETAALEELKRKLDLLINEVAERIEKHRAVSYDDYTKIYDLNAYDRLRVNSLVSSVRNINKSIQKLKFTVETYVRCNKHIMSEFNECDKNVDFSKMKMLVLGNILLIYELSTYMINFLEKFRLDGIDDILNISQKELQKIDETMENLRKLIKDAESIGNEDSKVKEHVLANLNDREQSLIYFKDEWNNYVAGIEKVQDNVGSLKKKLPTLNLIRNNAQNQLDFFEIMKIFGIVMVAEAVKKNLETVEIVTLPLDEIELISLPPHRAQILLGLSQDQGTSQIG
;
A
#
# COMPACT_ATOMS: atom_id res chain seq x y z
N MET A 1 -5.74 32.17 -0.36
CA MET A 1 -5.48 31.77 -1.77
C MET A 1 -4.65 30.49 -1.90
N GLY A 2 -3.37 30.41 -1.47
CA GLY A 2 -2.58 29.17 -1.66
C GLY A 2 -3.12 27.91 -0.96
N GLY A 3 -3.66 28.04 0.27
CA GLY A 3 -4.24 26.91 1.01
C GLY A 3 -5.54 26.36 0.40
N GLU A 4 -6.40 27.23 -0.14
CA GLU A 4 -7.66 26.85 -0.79
C GLU A 4 -7.40 26.10 -2.10
N LEU A 5 -6.40 26.54 -2.88
CA LEU A 5 -5.97 25.85 -4.10
C LEU A 5 -5.41 24.46 -3.80
N ILE A 6 -4.63 24.31 -2.73
CA ILE A 6 -4.11 23.00 -2.29
C ILE A 6 -5.25 22.04 -1.94
N GLU A 7 -6.27 22.50 -1.19
CA GLU A 7 -7.41 21.65 -0.83
C GLU A 7 -8.28 21.30 -2.05
N LEU A 8 -8.44 22.21 -3.01
CA LEU A 8 -9.11 21.92 -4.28
C LEU A 8 -8.40 20.81 -5.06
N GLU A 9 -7.08 20.89 -5.20
CA GLU A 9 -6.28 19.86 -5.88
C GLU A 9 -6.37 18.50 -5.17
N LYS A 10 -6.30 18.49 -3.83
CA LYS A 10 -6.48 17.28 -3.02
C LYS A 10 -7.85 16.65 -3.24
N ASN A 11 -8.91 17.47 -3.24
CA ASN A 11 -10.27 16.98 -3.43
C ASN A 11 -10.50 16.44 -4.84
N ALA A 12 -9.99 17.13 -5.87
CA ALA A 12 -10.04 16.65 -7.24
C ALA A 12 -9.27 15.31 -7.40
N GLY A 13 -8.07 15.23 -6.83
CA GLY A 13 -7.28 14.01 -6.81
C GLY A 13 -7.98 12.85 -6.12
N TYR A 14 -8.59 13.10 -4.96
CA TYR A 14 -9.39 12.10 -4.24
C TYR A 14 -10.55 11.56 -5.10
N GLN A 15 -11.31 12.44 -5.74
CA GLN A 15 -12.42 12.03 -6.60
C GLN A 15 -11.92 11.20 -7.79
N ALA A 16 -10.81 11.59 -8.42
CA ALA A 16 -10.21 10.85 -9.51
C ALA A 16 -9.78 9.44 -9.08
N VAL A 17 -9.15 9.30 -7.91
CA VAL A 17 -8.77 7.99 -7.35
C VAL A 17 -10.02 7.16 -7.04
N MET A 18 -11.08 7.75 -6.48
CA MET A 18 -12.31 7.03 -6.17
C MET A 18 -13.02 6.51 -7.44
N THR A 19 -13.21 7.37 -8.43
CA THR A 19 -13.80 6.98 -9.73
C THR A 19 -12.99 5.86 -10.37
N TYR A 20 -11.67 5.96 -10.30
CA TYR A 20 -10.77 4.94 -10.80
C TYR A 20 -10.96 3.59 -10.09
N LEU A 21 -11.00 3.59 -8.75
CA LEU A 21 -11.19 2.39 -7.93
C LEU A 21 -12.53 1.71 -8.22
N GLN A 22 -13.60 2.49 -8.34
CA GLN A 22 -14.93 1.99 -8.71
C GLN A 22 -14.93 1.34 -10.10
N HIS A 23 -14.23 1.95 -11.07
CA HIS A 23 -14.11 1.39 -12.41
C HIS A 23 -13.30 0.08 -12.41
N TYR A 24 -12.21 0.02 -11.64
CA TYR A 24 -11.42 -1.20 -11.46
C TYR A 24 -12.28 -2.34 -10.88
N THR A 25 -13.00 -2.09 -9.78
CA THR A 25 -13.86 -3.09 -9.15
C THR A 25 -14.94 -3.60 -10.09
N LYS A 26 -15.56 -2.70 -10.86
CA LYS A 26 -16.55 -3.09 -11.88
C LYS A 26 -15.91 -4.00 -12.93
N LYS A 27 -14.74 -3.63 -13.46
CA LYS A 27 -14.05 -4.42 -14.49
C LYS A 27 -13.65 -5.81 -13.98
N VAL A 28 -13.10 -5.89 -12.76
CA VAL A 28 -12.75 -7.17 -12.12
C VAL A 28 -13.98 -8.06 -11.96
N ARG A 29 -15.11 -7.49 -11.54
CA ARG A 29 -16.37 -8.24 -11.42
C ARG A 29 -16.89 -8.72 -12.78
N ASP A 30 -16.88 -7.86 -13.79
CA ASP A 30 -17.37 -8.23 -15.14
C ASP A 30 -16.51 -9.39 -15.72
N ILE A 31 -15.20 -9.37 -15.45
CA ILE A 31 -14.28 -10.48 -15.78
C ILE A 31 -14.60 -11.73 -14.96
N GLN A 32 -14.84 -11.60 -13.65
CA GLN A 32 -15.21 -12.71 -12.78
C GLN A 32 -16.45 -13.44 -13.31
N GLU A 33 -17.49 -12.70 -13.66
CA GLU A 33 -18.74 -13.24 -14.18
C GLU A 33 -18.54 -13.91 -15.55
N LYS A 34 -17.78 -13.27 -16.45
CA LYS A 34 -17.48 -13.80 -17.79
C LYS A 34 -16.76 -15.14 -17.77
N TYR A 35 -15.78 -15.32 -16.87
CA TYR A 35 -14.92 -16.50 -16.83
C TYR A 35 -15.24 -17.46 -15.67
N ALA A 36 -16.26 -17.15 -14.88
CA ALA A 36 -16.65 -17.89 -13.68
C ALA A 36 -15.48 -18.11 -12.71
N PHE A 37 -14.66 -17.08 -12.50
CA PHE A 37 -13.54 -17.15 -11.56
C PHE A 37 -14.01 -17.26 -10.11
N SER A 38 -13.26 -18.03 -9.31
CA SER A 38 -13.42 -18.03 -7.85
C SER A 38 -13.15 -16.63 -7.28
N ASN A 39 -13.65 -16.32 -6.09
CA ASN A 39 -13.35 -15.02 -5.47
C ASN A 39 -11.86 -14.89 -5.13
N ARG A 40 -11.12 -16.01 -5.08
CA ARG A 40 -9.69 -16.04 -4.82
C ARG A 40 -8.83 -15.71 -6.05
N ASP A 41 -9.36 -15.97 -7.25
CA ASP A 41 -8.62 -15.77 -8.51
C ASP A 41 -8.74 -14.34 -9.04
N ILE A 42 -9.62 -13.52 -8.47
CA ILE A 42 -9.88 -12.14 -8.89
C ILE A 42 -9.01 -11.07 -8.19
N MET A 43 -8.13 -11.48 -7.27
CA MET A 43 -7.13 -10.58 -6.66
C MET A 43 -6.02 -10.23 -7.67
N SER A 44 -5.55 -8.97 -7.71
CA SER A 44 -4.78 -8.46 -8.88
C SER A 44 -3.58 -9.29 -9.32
N PRO A 45 -2.71 -9.85 -8.45
CA PRO A 45 -1.57 -10.63 -8.93
C PRO A 45 -2.04 -11.89 -9.67
N LYS A 46 -3.04 -12.59 -9.13
CA LYS A 46 -3.54 -13.84 -9.69
C LYS A 46 -4.42 -13.62 -10.92
N LEU A 47 -5.15 -12.51 -10.94
CA LEU A 47 -6.04 -12.17 -12.04
C LEU A 47 -5.23 -11.78 -13.27
N ILE A 48 -4.25 -10.90 -13.13
CA ILE A 48 -3.41 -10.40 -14.23
C ILE A 48 -2.61 -11.55 -14.87
N ASP A 49 -2.09 -12.47 -14.04
CA ASP A 49 -1.31 -13.62 -14.50
C ASP A 49 -2.19 -14.78 -15.04
N ASN A 50 -3.52 -14.59 -15.11
CA ASN A 50 -4.42 -15.67 -15.49
C ASN A 50 -4.43 -15.91 -17.01
N PRO A 51 -4.09 -17.13 -17.48
CA PRO A 51 -3.98 -17.41 -18.92
C PRO A 51 -5.32 -17.37 -19.67
N LYS A 52 -6.46 -17.31 -18.95
CA LYS A 52 -7.79 -17.20 -19.58
C LYS A 52 -8.16 -15.77 -19.98
N LEU A 53 -7.44 -14.76 -19.50
CA LEU A 53 -7.68 -13.36 -19.88
C LEU A 53 -7.21 -13.09 -21.31
N SER A 54 -7.95 -12.26 -22.02
CA SER A 54 -7.47 -11.67 -23.27
C SER A 54 -6.33 -10.68 -23.01
N ILE A 55 -5.48 -10.47 -24.01
CA ILE A 55 -4.38 -9.48 -23.95
C ILE A 55 -4.95 -8.09 -23.62
N GLU A 56 -6.10 -7.74 -24.20
CA GLU A 56 -6.77 -6.47 -23.95
C GLU A 56 -7.28 -6.32 -22.51
N GLU A 57 -7.78 -7.41 -21.90
CA GLU A 57 -8.22 -7.41 -20.50
C GLU A 57 -7.04 -7.30 -19.53
N THR A 58 -5.95 -8.03 -19.78
CA THR A 58 -4.72 -7.93 -19.00
C THR A 58 -4.13 -6.52 -19.07
N ALA A 59 -3.98 -5.98 -20.29
CA ALA A 59 -3.48 -4.62 -20.48
C ALA A 59 -4.37 -3.57 -19.80
N ALA A 60 -5.70 -3.73 -19.84
CA ALA A 60 -6.61 -2.84 -19.14
C ALA A 60 -6.43 -2.90 -17.61
N LEU A 61 -6.25 -4.08 -17.02
CA LEU A 61 -6.02 -4.25 -15.59
C LEU A 61 -4.66 -3.68 -15.14
N GLU A 62 -3.61 -3.89 -15.94
CA GLU A 62 -2.28 -3.32 -15.69
C GLU A 62 -2.28 -1.78 -15.80
N GLU A 63 -2.90 -1.24 -16.85
CA GLU A 63 -3.00 0.21 -17.02
C GLU A 63 -3.82 0.83 -15.90
N LEU A 64 -4.90 0.16 -15.50
CA LEU A 64 -5.63 0.58 -14.32
C LEU A 64 -4.66 0.64 -13.14
N LYS A 65 -3.93 -0.43 -12.79
CA LYS A 65 -3.02 -0.43 -11.63
C LYS A 65 -1.98 0.68 -11.68
N ARG A 66 -1.44 1.00 -12.86
CA ARG A 66 -0.46 2.08 -13.09
C ARG A 66 -1.06 3.47 -12.87
N LYS A 67 -2.32 3.67 -13.25
CA LYS A 67 -2.99 4.98 -13.21
C LYS A 67 -3.11 5.56 -11.79
N LEU A 68 -3.21 4.71 -10.76
CA LEU A 68 -3.29 5.18 -9.37
C LEU A 68 -1.99 5.87 -8.94
N ASP A 69 -0.84 5.31 -9.31
CA ASP A 69 0.49 5.88 -9.01
C ASP A 69 0.70 7.21 -9.77
N LEU A 70 0.28 7.28 -11.03
CA LEU A 70 0.36 8.49 -11.84
C LEU A 70 -0.48 9.63 -11.23
N LEU A 71 -1.74 9.36 -10.88
CA LEU A 71 -2.63 10.35 -10.27
C LEU A 71 -2.05 10.90 -8.95
N ILE A 72 -1.53 10.02 -8.09
CA ILE A 72 -0.91 10.41 -6.83
C ILE A 72 0.32 11.30 -7.05
N ASN A 73 1.17 10.95 -8.02
CA ASN A 73 2.34 11.75 -8.38
C ASN A 73 1.94 13.15 -8.89
N GLU A 74 1.00 13.21 -9.84
CA GLU A 74 0.55 14.47 -10.45
C GLU A 74 -0.10 15.42 -9.44
N VAL A 75 -0.87 14.89 -8.48
CA VAL A 75 -1.49 15.72 -7.44
C VAL A 75 -0.43 16.24 -6.47
N ALA A 76 0.53 15.40 -6.07
CA ALA A 76 1.64 15.83 -5.22
C ALA A 76 2.48 16.94 -5.88
N GLU A 77 2.75 16.81 -7.18
CA GLU A 77 3.43 17.85 -7.97
C GLU A 77 2.65 19.17 -8.01
N ARG A 78 1.34 19.11 -8.24
CA ARG A 78 0.48 20.29 -8.25
C ARG A 78 0.43 20.96 -6.89
N ILE A 79 0.31 20.20 -5.80
CA ILE A 79 0.35 20.75 -4.43
C ILE A 79 1.66 21.49 -4.17
N GLU A 80 2.79 20.92 -4.58
CA GLU A 80 4.09 21.56 -4.38
C GLU A 80 4.27 22.80 -5.26
N LYS A 81 3.76 22.78 -6.51
CA LYS A 81 3.79 23.94 -7.41
C LYS A 81 3.12 25.17 -6.81
N HIS A 82 2.02 24.98 -6.07
CA HIS A 82 1.33 26.07 -5.36
C HIS A 82 2.10 26.61 -4.14
N ARG A 83 3.14 25.90 -3.67
CA ARG A 83 4.06 26.35 -2.61
C ARG A 83 5.37 26.91 -3.14
N ALA A 84 5.82 26.44 -4.30
CA ALA A 84 7.17 26.68 -4.83
C ALA A 84 7.48 28.13 -5.24
N VAL A 85 6.47 28.99 -5.30
CA VAL A 85 6.59 30.41 -5.70
C VAL A 85 7.53 31.21 -4.79
N SER A 86 7.92 30.73 -3.60
CA SER A 86 8.80 31.50 -2.71
C SER A 86 10.31 31.38 -2.96
N TYR A 87 10.83 30.23 -3.40
CA TYR A 87 12.27 29.98 -3.32
C TYR A 87 13.12 30.74 -4.36
N ASP A 88 12.62 30.88 -5.59
CA ASP A 88 13.37 31.58 -6.65
C ASP A 88 13.44 33.09 -6.35
N ASP A 89 12.42 33.64 -5.67
CA ASP A 89 12.41 35.03 -5.26
C ASP A 89 13.39 35.31 -4.11
N TYR A 90 13.64 34.34 -3.21
CA TYR A 90 14.68 34.48 -2.18
C TYR A 90 16.10 34.54 -2.76
N THR A 91 16.39 33.79 -3.83
CA THR A 91 17.74 33.80 -4.44
C THR A 91 18.03 35.08 -5.23
N LYS A 92 17.00 35.80 -5.70
CA LYS A 92 17.15 37.08 -6.42
C LYS A 92 17.55 38.24 -5.51
N ILE A 93 17.32 38.12 -4.20
CA ILE A 93 17.61 39.17 -3.21
C ILE A 93 19.12 39.22 -2.90
N TYR A 94 19.86 38.14 -3.15
CA TYR A 94 21.29 38.05 -2.89
C TYR A 94 22.11 38.23 -4.17
N ASP A 95 23.12 39.10 -4.14
CA ASP A 95 24.06 39.27 -5.24
C ASP A 95 25.08 38.11 -5.26
N LEU A 96 24.63 36.95 -5.74
CA LEU A 96 25.41 35.71 -5.79
C LEU A 96 26.15 35.61 -7.12
N ASN A 97 27.45 35.32 -7.03
CA ASN A 97 28.26 34.91 -8.19
C ASN A 97 27.75 33.56 -8.76
N ALA A 98 28.23 33.19 -9.94
CA ALA A 98 27.78 31.97 -10.63
C ALA A 98 28.00 30.68 -9.82
N TYR A 99 29.09 30.59 -9.07
CA TYR A 99 29.43 29.43 -8.25
C TYR A 99 28.49 29.29 -7.05
N ASP A 100 28.24 30.38 -6.31
CA ASP A 100 27.35 30.37 -5.16
C ASP A 100 25.89 30.16 -5.59
N ARG A 101 25.49 30.70 -6.74
CA ARG A 101 24.17 30.47 -7.32
C ARG A 101 23.93 28.98 -7.63
N LEU A 102 24.92 28.28 -8.19
CA LEU A 102 24.80 26.84 -8.46
C LEU A 102 24.60 26.04 -7.17
N ARG A 103 25.36 26.35 -6.11
CA ARG A 103 25.28 25.67 -4.81
C ARG A 103 23.95 25.90 -4.12
N VAL A 104 23.49 27.15 -4.08
CA VAL A 104 22.19 27.52 -3.51
C VAL A 104 21.05 26.85 -4.29
N ASN A 105 21.10 26.87 -5.62
CA ASN A 105 20.08 26.21 -6.45
C ASN A 105 20.04 24.69 -6.23
N SER A 106 21.19 24.06 -6.03
CA SER A 106 21.26 22.63 -5.69
C SER A 106 20.55 22.37 -4.36
N LEU A 107 20.87 23.13 -3.31
CA LEU A 107 20.24 22.98 -1.99
C LEU A 107 18.72 23.21 -2.06
N VAL A 108 18.29 24.28 -2.72
CA VAL A 108 16.87 24.60 -2.93
C VAL A 108 16.15 23.46 -3.67
N SER A 109 16.78 22.90 -4.70
CA SER A 109 16.20 21.80 -5.48
C SER A 109 16.07 20.53 -4.63
N SER A 110 17.08 20.20 -3.83
CA SER A 110 17.02 19.06 -2.91
C SER A 110 15.92 19.22 -1.85
N VAL A 111 15.75 20.42 -1.28
CA VAL A 111 14.64 20.71 -0.34
C VAL A 111 13.28 20.59 -1.03
N ARG A 112 13.15 21.09 -2.27
CA ARG A 112 11.92 20.94 -3.07
C ARG A 112 11.59 19.46 -3.31
N ASN A 113 12.59 18.64 -3.62
CA ASN A 113 12.41 17.21 -3.83
C ASN A 113 11.96 16.50 -2.54
N ILE A 114 12.57 16.81 -1.39
CA ILE A 114 12.15 16.28 -0.09
C ILE A 114 10.68 16.65 0.19
N ASN A 115 10.31 17.92 -0.01
CA ASN A 115 8.94 18.39 0.20
C ASN A 115 7.95 17.68 -0.72
N LYS A 116 8.29 17.51 -2.01
CA LYS A 116 7.49 16.74 -2.96
C LYS A 116 7.31 15.28 -2.50
N SER A 117 8.37 14.61 -2.06
CA SER A 117 8.26 13.25 -1.52
C SER A 117 7.34 13.20 -0.29
N ILE A 118 7.44 14.18 0.63
CA ILE A 118 6.54 14.29 1.80
C ILE A 118 5.09 14.51 1.37
N GLN A 119 4.82 15.38 0.40
CA GLN A 119 3.46 15.61 -0.08
C GLN A 119 2.88 14.37 -0.74
N LYS A 120 3.69 13.64 -1.53
CA LYS A 120 3.29 12.36 -2.10
C LYS A 120 2.85 11.39 -1.01
N LEU A 121 3.68 11.21 0.01
CA LEU A 121 3.37 10.35 1.15
C LEU A 121 2.08 10.78 1.88
N LYS A 122 1.95 12.08 2.19
CA LYS A 122 0.76 12.62 2.87
C LYS A 122 -0.51 12.39 2.05
N PHE A 123 -0.48 12.75 0.77
CA PHE A 123 -1.61 12.61 -0.12
C PHE A 123 -2.02 11.14 -0.30
N THR A 124 -1.05 10.23 -0.44
CA THR A 124 -1.29 8.79 -0.51
C THR A 124 -2.01 8.28 0.74
N VAL A 125 -1.51 8.64 1.94
CA VAL A 125 -2.12 8.22 3.22
C VAL A 125 -3.51 8.84 3.42
N GLU A 126 -3.66 10.13 3.14
CA GLU A 126 -4.96 10.83 3.24
C GLU A 126 -5.98 10.21 2.29
N THR A 127 -5.59 9.94 1.04
CA THR A 127 -6.45 9.30 0.04
C THR A 127 -6.86 7.91 0.48
N TYR A 128 -5.92 7.09 0.95
CA TYR A 128 -6.21 5.76 1.49
C TYR A 128 -7.26 5.82 2.61
N VAL A 129 -7.08 6.72 3.58
CA VAL A 129 -8.00 6.88 4.71
C VAL A 129 -9.38 7.34 4.24
N ARG A 130 -9.45 8.32 3.33
CA ARG A 130 -10.72 8.81 2.78
C ARG A 130 -11.44 7.73 1.97
N CYS A 131 -10.72 7.00 1.13
CA CYS A 131 -11.29 5.89 0.36
C CYS A 131 -11.86 4.83 1.30
N ASN A 132 -11.11 4.42 2.32
CA ASN A 132 -11.58 3.46 3.31
C ASN A 132 -12.83 3.95 4.05
N LYS A 133 -12.88 5.23 4.47
CA LYS A 133 -14.06 5.82 5.10
C LYS A 133 -15.28 5.82 4.18
N HIS A 134 -15.09 6.15 2.91
CA HIS A 134 -16.17 6.14 1.92
C HIS A 134 -16.74 4.74 1.71
N ILE A 135 -15.86 3.75 1.52
CA ILE A 135 -16.22 2.33 1.40
C ILE A 135 -17.05 1.86 2.61
N MET A 136 -16.62 2.21 3.83
CA MET A 136 -17.37 1.87 5.05
C MET A 136 -18.72 2.59 5.15
N SER A 137 -18.81 3.83 4.67
CA SER A 137 -20.07 4.59 4.63
C SER A 137 -21.08 3.95 3.69
N GLU A 138 -20.65 3.62 2.46
CA GLU A 138 -21.51 2.95 1.47
C GLU A 138 -22.02 1.60 1.98
N PHE A 139 -21.18 0.86 2.71
CA PHE A 139 -21.58 -0.39 3.36
C PHE A 139 -22.69 -0.18 4.40
N ASN A 140 -22.49 0.77 5.32
CA ASN A 140 -23.45 1.06 6.40
C ASN A 140 -24.80 1.59 5.88
N GLU A 141 -24.82 2.28 4.74
CA GLU A 141 -26.05 2.76 4.10
C GLU A 141 -26.84 1.62 3.44
N CYS A 142 -26.15 0.59 2.94
CA CYS A 142 -26.80 -0.55 2.30
C CYS A 142 -27.44 -1.52 3.29
N ASP A 143 -26.95 -1.58 4.53
CA ASP A 143 -27.55 -2.35 5.62
C ASP A 143 -29.00 -1.90 5.93
N LYS A 144 -29.39 -0.69 5.49
CA LYS A 144 -30.74 -0.14 5.65
C LYS A 144 -31.72 -0.53 4.54
N ASN A 145 -31.24 -1.08 3.41
CA ASN A 145 -32.04 -1.41 2.23
C ASN A 145 -31.95 -2.93 1.93
N VAL A 146 -33.08 -3.64 1.95
CA VAL A 146 -33.19 -5.12 1.97
C VAL A 146 -32.84 -5.81 0.62
N ASP A 147 -32.03 -5.20 -0.26
CA ASP A 147 -31.59 -5.85 -1.50
C ASP A 147 -30.32 -6.70 -1.26
N PHE A 148 -30.55 -7.98 -1.00
CA PHE A 148 -29.52 -8.97 -0.72
C PHE A 148 -28.52 -9.19 -1.88
N SER A 149 -28.96 -9.02 -3.14
CA SER A 149 -28.08 -9.15 -4.31
C SER A 149 -27.10 -7.99 -4.37
N LYS A 150 -27.61 -6.77 -4.18
CA LYS A 150 -26.80 -5.55 -4.11
C LYS A 150 -25.84 -5.57 -2.93
N MET A 151 -26.28 -6.05 -1.76
CA MET A 151 -25.45 -6.18 -0.56
C MET A 151 -24.25 -7.12 -0.78
N LYS A 152 -24.47 -8.27 -1.43
CA LYS A 152 -23.38 -9.19 -1.80
C LYS A 152 -22.36 -8.56 -2.74
N MET A 153 -22.82 -7.82 -3.75
CA MET A 153 -21.93 -7.14 -4.70
C MET A 153 -21.07 -6.08 -4.01
N LEU A 154 -21.65 -5.33 -3.07
CA LEU A 154 -20.94 -4.30 -2.32
C LEU A 154 -19.92 -4.90 -1.35
N VAL A 155 -20.27 -5.97 -0.63
CA VAL A 155 -19.32 -6.69 0.24
C VAL A 155 -18.10 -7.13 -0.56
N LEU A 156 -18.31 -7.79 -1.71
CA LEU A 156 -17.20 -8.25 -2.54
C LEU A 156 -16.36 -7.09 -3.07
N GLY A 157 -16.99 -6.04 -3.58
CA GLY A 157 -16.31 -4.84 -4.05
C GLY A 157 -15.46 -4.17 -2.96
N ASN A 158 -15.99 -4.09 -1.74
CA ASN A 158 -15.28 -3.49 -0.61
C ASN A 158 -14.06 -4.30 -0.21
N ILE A 159 -14.18 -5.63 -0.16
CA ILE A 159 -13.05 -6.50 0.18
C ILE A 159 -11.95 -6.35 -0.87
N LEU A 160 -12.29 -6.33 -2.16
CA LEU A 160 -11.33 -6.12 -3.26
C LEU A 160 -10.64 -4.75 -3.15
N LEU A 161 -11.41 -3.69 -2.91
CA LEU A 161 -10.86 -2.34 -2.77
C LEU A 161 -9.89 -2.22 -1.59
N ILE A 162 -10.24 -2.76 -0.42
CA ILE A 162 -9.36 -2.77 0.75
C ILE A 162 -8.09 -3.56 0.47
N TYR A 163 -8.19 -4.71 -0.20
CA TYR A 163 -7.05 -5.52 -0.59
C TYR A 163 -6.10 -4.77 -1.53
N GLU A 164 -6.61 -4.17 -2.61
CA GLU A 164 -5.79 -3.47 -3.59
C GLU A 164 -5.18 -2.19 -3.01
N LEU A 165 -5.95 -1.42 -2.23
CA LEU A 165 -5.45 -0.21 -1.56
C LEU A 165 -4.35 -0.53 -0.54
N SER A 166 -4.53 -1.60 0.24
CA SER A 166 -3.51 -2.02 1.21
C SER A 166 -2.26 -2.52 0.51
N THR A 167 -2.42 -3.29 -0.58
CA THR A 167 -1.31 -3.78 -1.40
C THR A 167 -0.53 -2.62 -2.02
N TYR A 168 -1.23 -1.64 -2.56
CA TYR A 168 -0.62 -0.41 -3.08
C TYR A 168 0.16 0.33 -1.98
N MET A 169 -0.46 0.58 -0.82
CA MET A 169 0.18 1.29 0.28
C MET A 169 1.44 0.57 0.80
N ILE A 170 1.40 -0.76 0.91
CA ILE A 170 2.56 -1.58 1.28
C ILE A 170 3.69 -1.38 0.27
N ASN A 171 3.42 -1.60 -1.02
CA ASN A 171 4.42 -1.47 -2.08
C ASN A 171 5.00 -0.06 -2.16
N PHE A 172 4.15 0.96 -1.97
CA PHE A 172 4.55 2.35 -1.94
C PHE A 172 5.49 2.62 -0.76
N LEU A 173 5.10 2.27 0.47
CA LEU A 173 5.89 2.52 1.68
C LEU A 173 7.22 1.74 1.71
N GLU A 174 7.24 0.52 1.18
CA GLU A 174 8.48 -0.28 1.07
C GLU A 174 9.52 0.44 0.21
N LYS A 175 9.09 0.91 -0.97
CA LYS A 175 9.95 1.59 -1.96
C LYS A 175 10.17 3.07 -1.65
N PHE A 176 9.35 3.67 -0.79
CA PHE A 176 9.41 5.11 -0.51
C PHE A 176 10.74 5.52 0.11
N ARG A 177 11.27 6.62 -0.44
CA ARG A 177 12.48 7.33 -0.01
C ARG A 177 12.23 8.83 -0.14
N LEU A 178 12.99 9.60 0.62
CA LEU A 178 13.01 11.06 0.50
C LEU A 178 14.06 11.43 -0.54
N ASP A 179 13.61 12.02 -1.65
CA ASP A 179 14.51 12.40 -2.74
C ASP A 179 15.24 13.70 -2.35
N GLY A 180 16.56 13.73 -2.47
CA GLY A 180 17.39 14.92 -2.16
C GLY A 180 18.04 14.93 -0.76
N ILE A 181 17.78 13.94 0.10
CA ILE A 181 18.51 13.84 1.39
C ILE A 181 20.01 13.65 1.17
N ASP A 182 20.39 12.72 0.30
CA ASP A 182 21.80 12.41 0.04
C ASP A 182 22.57 13.63 -0.48
N ASP A 183 21.92 14.45 -1.31
CA ASP A 183 22.49 15.71 -1.80
C ASP A 183 22.73 16.70 -0.67
N ILE A 184 21.76 16.87 0.24
CA ILE A 184 21.90 17.76 1.40
C ILE A 184 23.01 17.28 2.32
N LEU A 185 23.08 15.98 2.60
CA LEU A 185 24.12 15.40 3.46
C LEU A 185 25.52 15.58 2.83
N ASN A 186 25.64 15.40 1.51
CA ASN A 186 26.90 15.61 0.80
C ASN A 186 27.33 17.09 0.81
N ILE A 187 26.40 18.03 0.60
CA ILE A 187 26.68 19.46 0.71
C ILE A 187 27.10 19.78 2.16
N SER A 188 26.37 19.29 3.15
CA SER A 188 26.67 19.46 4.57
C SER A 188 28.08 19.02 4.92
N GLN A 189 28.45 17.80 4.52
CA GLN A 189 29.76 17.25 4.81
C GLN A 189 30.89 18.12 4.24
N LYS A 190 30.73 18.63 3.01
CA LYS A 190 31.70 19.53 2.37
C LYS A 190 31.80 20.87 3.11
N GLU A 191 30.68 21.46 3.51
CA GLU A 191 30.68 22.73 4.23
C GLU A 191 31.26 22.60 5.64
N LEU A 192 30.89 21.57 6.38
CA LEU A 192 31.42 21.30 7.71
C LEU A 192 32.92 21.03 7.66
N GLN A 193 33.41 20.26 6.67
CA GLN A 193 34.84 20.06 6.46
C GLN A 193 35.55 21.39 6.19
N LYS A 194 34.99 22.24 5.32
CA LYS A 194 35.57 23.55 5.02
C LYS A 194 35.61 24.47 6.24
N ILE A 195 34.57 24.44 7.08
CA ILE A 195 34.53 25.17 8.35
C ILE A 195 35.64 24.68 9.28
N ASP A 196 35.80 23.36 9.41
CA ASP A 196 36.82 22.76 10.27
C ASP A 196 38.25 23.09 9.82
N GLU A 197 38.54 22.98 8.52
CA GLU A 197 39.82 23.38 7.92
C GLU A 197 40.09 24.88 8.13
N THR A 198 39.07 25.72 7.95
CA THR A 198 39.19 27.17 8.17
C THR A 198 39.46 27.49 9.64
N MET A 199 38.77 26.81 10.56
CA MET A 199 38.94 26.97 12.00
C MET A 199 40.33 26.54 12.47
N GLU A 200 40.88 25.45 11.92
CA GLU A 200 42.25 25.03 12.20
C GLU A 200 43.27 26.09 11.74
N ASN A 201 43.10 26.64 10.54
CA ASN A 201 43.95 27.71 10.03
C ASN A 201 43.84 28.98 10.88
N LEU A 202 42.64 29.32 11.35
CA LEU A 202 42.39 30.48 12.19
C LEU A 202 43.09 30.35 13.54
N ARG A 203 43.05 29.16 14.15
CA ARG A 203 43.76 28.87 15.41
C ARG A 203 45.28 28.92 15.25
N LYS A 204 45.82 28.57 14.07
CA LYS A 204 47.25 28.77 13.77
C LYS A 204 47.58 30.26 13.71
N LEU A 205 46.78 31.05 12.98
CA LEU A 205 46.96 32.51 12.89
C LEU A 205 46.85 33.22 14.25
N ILE A 206 45.95 32.78 15.13
CA ILE A 206 45.84 33.31 16.50
C ILE A 206 47.15 33.08 17.26
N LYS A 207 47.67 31.84 17.26
CA LYS A 207 48.94 31.50 17.91
C LYS A 207 50.12 32.30 17.34
N ASP A 208 50.17 32.43 16.02
CA ASP A 208 51.23 33.21 15.35
C ASP A 208 51.13 34.68 15.78
N ALA A 209 49.94 35.27 15.78
CA ALA A 209 49.72 36.65 16.22
C ALA A 209 50.05 36.86 17.72
N GLU A 210 49.74 35.90 18.58
CA GLU A 210 50.12 35.93 20.01
C GLU A 210 51.63 35.94 20.21
N SER A 211 52.38 35.24 19.34
CA SER A 211 53.84 35.12 19.41
C SER A 211 54.63 36.37 18.98
N ILE A 212 53.98 37.33 18.31
CA ILE A 212 54.60 38.58 17.86
C ILE A 212 54.94 39.46 19.08
N GLY A 213 56.11 40.11 19.08
CA GLY A 213 56.53 41.06 20.12
C GLY A 213 55.58 42.27 20.27
N ASN A 214 55.72 43.03 21.36
CA ASN A 214 54.80 44.14 21.69
C ASN A 214 55.14 45.47 21.00
N GLU A 215 55.86 45.42 19.89
CA GLU A 215 56.36 46.60 19.17
C GLU A 215 55.21 47.42 18.55
N ASP A 216 54.08 46.76 18.22
CA ASP A 216 52.82 47.41 17.82
C ASP A 216 51.59 46.76 18.51
N SER A 217 51.46 47.02 19.82
CA SER A 217 50.45 46.37 20.66
C SER A 217 49.01 46.62 20.21
N LYS A 218 48.71 47.80 19.65
CA LYS A 218 47.36 48.16 19.18
C LYS A 218 46.95 47.37 17.95
N VAL A 219 47.86 47.22 16.97
CA VAL A 219 47.60 46.41 15.77
C VAL A 219 47.45 44.95 16.17
N LYS A 220 48.30 44.44 17.07
CA LYS A 220 48.21 43.08 17.61
C LYS A 220 46.86 42.81 18.28
N GLU A 221 46.42 43.68 19.18
CA GLU A 221 45.12 43.57 19.85
C GLU A 221 43.95 43.59 18.85
N HIS A 222 43.99 44.48 17.86
CA HIS A 222 42.95 44.56 16.83
C HIS A 222 42.88 43.30 15.95
N VAL A 223 44.03 42.77 15.54
CA VAL A 223 44.10 41.53 14.75
C VAL A 223 43.58 40.35 15.56
N LEU A 224 43.99 40.21 16.82
CA LEU A 224 43.50 39.14 17.70
C LEU A 224 41.99 39.23 17.94
N ALA A 225 41.45 40.42 18.17
CA ALA A 225 40.02 40.62 18.28
C ALA A 225 39.28 40.18 17.00
N ASN A 226 39.77 40.59 15.83
CA ASN A 226 39.16 40.21 14.55
C ASN A 226 39.24 38.70 14.30
N LEU A 227 40.34 38.05 14.66
CA LEU A 227 40.48 36.59 14.54
C LEU A 227 39.52 35.87 15.50
N ASN A 228 39.40 36.32 16.75
CA ASN A 228 38.44 35.76 17.69
C ASN A 228 36.99 35.91 17.20
N ASP A 229 36.61 37.07 16.66
CA ASP A 229 35.27 37.29 16.09
C ASP A 229 34.98 36.34 14.92
N ARG A 230 35.98 36.06 14.08
CA ARG A 230 35.85 35.07 12.99
C ARG A 230 35.72 33.65 13.53
N GLU A 231 36.47 33.27 14.57
CA GLU A 231 36.32 31.95 15.20
C GLU A 231 34.90 31.78 15.76
N GLN A 232 34.39 32.78 16.47
CA GLN A 232 33.01 32.76 16.99
C GLN A 232 31.98 32.66 15.86
N SER A 233 32.20 33.38 14.75
CA SER A 233 31.34 33.28 13.57
C SER A 233 31.34 31.87 12.96
N LEU A 234 32.51 31.23 12.85
CA LEU A 234 32.63 29.85 12.35
C LEU A 234 31.94 28.83 13.27
N ILE A 235 32.05 29.00 14.59
CA ILE A 235 31.33 28.18 15.57
C ILE A 235 29.82 28.32 15.36
N TYR A 236 29.32 29.56 15.26
CA TYR A 236 27.90 29.82 14.99
C TYR A 236 27.44 29.16 13.68
N PHE A 237 28.20 29.31 12.58
CA PHE A 237 27.85 28.69 11.30
C PHE A 237 27.86 27.15 11.36
N LYS A 238 28.80 26.56 12.10
CA LYS A 238 28.86 25.12 12.33
C LYS A 238 27.62 24.63 13.07
N ASP A 239 27.21 25.33 14.11
CA ASP A 239 26.04 24.98 14.91
C ASP A 239 24.74 25.10 14.10
N GLU A 240 24.58 26.16 13.30
CA GLU A 240 23.43 26.30 12.38
C GLU A 240 23.37 25.16 11.36
N TRP A 241 24.50 24.75 10.80
CA TRP A 241 24.55 23.60 9.88
C TRP A 241 24.16 22.30 10.60
N ASN A 242 24.74 22.02 11.77
CA ASN A 242 24.42 20.82 12.55
C ASN A 242 22.92 20.78 12.91
N ASN A 243 22.34 21.91 13.32
CA ASN A 243 20.92 22.03 13.61
C ASN A 243 20.05 21.74 12.37
N TYR A 244 20.47 22.26 11.21
CA TYR A 244 19.78 22.01 9.95
C TYR A 244 19.83 20.51 9.55
N VAL A 245 20.99 19.85 9.66
CA VAL A 245 21.13 18.40 9.38
C VAL A 245 20.26 17.58 10.33
N ALA A 246 20.31 17.87 11.63
CA ALA A 246 19.49 17.19 12.62
C ALA A 246 17.99 17.34 12.32
N GLY A 247 17.57 18.50 11.78
CA GLY A 247 16.23 18.71 11.27
C GLY A 247 15.85 17.77 10.12
N ILE A 248 16.74 17.57 9.16
CA ILE A 248 16.56 16.65 8.03
C ILE A 248 16.53 15.18 8.49
N GLU A 249 17.46 14.79 9.36
CA GLU A 249 17.50 13.44 9.95
C GLU A 249 16.21 13.12 10.71
N LYS A 250 15.70 14.07 11.49
CA LYS A 250 14.40 13.91 12.18
C LYS A 250 13.24 13.68 11.21
N VAL A 251 13.23 14.36 10.06
CA VAL A 251 12.22 14.12 9.00
C VAL A 251 12.37 12.71 8.42
N GLN A 252 13.61 12.26 8.18
CA GLN A 252 13.91 10.92 7.72
C GLN A 252 13.45 9.84 8.72
N ASP A 253 13.71 10.04 10.02
CA ASP A 253 13.26 9.16 11.10
C ASP A 253 11.74 9.08 11.18
N ASN A 254 11.05 10.21 11.07
CA ASN A 254 9.59 10.25 11.04
C ASN A 254 9.03 9.44 9.85
N VAL A 255 9.63 9.56 8.66
CA VAL A 255 9.28 8.72 7.50
C VAL A 255 9.61 7.26 7.76
N GLY A 256 10.76 6.94 8.34
CA GLY A 256 11.16 5.59 8.73
C GLY A 256 10.17 4.95 9.72
N SER A 257 9.61 5.75 10.64
CA SER A 257 8.62 5.29 11.61
C SER A 257 7.32 4.80 10.94
N LEU A 258 6.96 5.31 9.76
CA LEU A 258 5.80 4.85 9.02
C LEU A 258 5.99 3.44 8.46
N LYS A 259 7.24 3.05 8.14
CA LYS A 259 7.54 1.66 7.74
C LYS A 259 7.26 0.67 8.87
N LYS A 260 7.27 1.11 10.14
CA LYS A 260 6.83 0.28 11.27
C LYS A 260 5.33 -0.06 11.25
N LYS A 261 4.53 0.58 10.37
CA LYS A 261 3.11 0.27 10.15
C LYS A 261 2.89 -0.80 9.07
N LEU A 262 3.93 -1.23 8.35
CA LEU A 262 3.83 -2.31 7.35
C LEU A 262 3.22 -3.59 7.92
N PRO A 263 3.55 -4.07 9.14
CA PRO A 263 2.91 -5.27 9.69
C PRO A 263 1.39 -5.10 9.86
N THR A 264 0.92 -3.92 10.28
CA THR A 264 -0.51 -3.61 10.40
C THR A 264 -1.19 -3.60 9.04
N LEU A 265 -0.58 -3.00 8.02
CA LEU A 265 -1.13 -3.01 6.66
C LEU A 265 -1.17 -4.43 6.08
N ASN A 266 -0.15 -5.24 6.33
CA ASN A 266 -0.14 -6.66 5.96
C ASN A 266 -1.27 -7.43 6.64
N LEU A 267 -1.53 -7.18 7.93
CA LEU A 267 -2.66 -7.77 8.64
C LEU A 267 -3.99 -7.39 8.01
N ILE A 268 -4.20 -6.10 7.67
CA ILE A 268 -5.42 -5.63 7.01
C ILE A 268 -5.60 -6.32 5.65
N ARG A 269 -4.54 -6.36 4.82
CA ARG A 269 -4.56 -7.04 3.52
C ARG A 269 -4.89 -8.53 3.65
N ASN A 270 -4.22 -9.22 4.57
CA ASN A 270 -4.41 -10.65 4.79
C ASN A 270 -5.81 -10.95 5.35
N ASN A 271 -6.36 -10.05 6.18
CA ASN A 271 -7.73 -10.17 6.67
C ASN A 271 -8.75 -9.96 5.55
N ALA A 272 -8.55 -8.98 4.65
CA ALA A 272 -9.39 -8.81 3.47
C ALA A 272 -9.36 -10.06 2.58
N GLN A 273 -8.18 -10.65 2.38
CA GLN A 273 -8.04 -11.91 1.67
C GLN A 273 -8.82 -13.05 2.34
N ASN A 274 -8.72 -13.21 3.67
CA ASN A 274 -9.51 -14.20 4.41
C ASN A 274 -11.02 -13.95 4.30
N GLN A 275 -11.45 -12.68 4.31
CA GLN A 275 -12.86 -12.33 4.10
C GLN A 275 -13.37 -12.75 2.71
N LEU A 276 -12.54 -12.73 1.66
CA LEU A 276 -12.91 -13.31 0.35
C LEU A 276 -13.16 -14.82 0.45
N ASP A 277 -12.26 -15.54 1.13
CA ASP A 277 -12.37 -16.99 1.33
C ASP A 277 -13.65 -17.33 2.13
N PHE A 278 -13.90 -16.59 3.22
CA PHE A 278 -15.11 -16.73 4.02
C PHE A 278 -16.38 -16.43 3.21
N PHE A 279 -16.36 -15.38 2.38
CA PHE A 279 -17.50 -15.04 1.52
C PHE A 279 -17.78 -16.12 0.47
N GLU A 280 -16.75 -16.79 -0.04
CA GLU A 280 -16.89 -17.93 -0.95
C GLU A 280 -17.52 -19.15 -0.25
N ILE A 281 -17.06 -19.48 0.96
CA ILE A 281 -17.64 -20.54 1.78
C ILE A 281 -19.11 -20.23 2.10
N MET A 282 -19.44 -18.99 2.46
CA MET A 282 -20.82 -18.56 2.71
C MET A 282 -21.72 -18.74 1.47
N LYS A 283 -21.22 -18.46 0.25
CA LYS A 283 -21.99 -18.70 -0.98
C LYS A 283 -22.36 -20.18 -1.10
N ILE A 284 -21.41 -21.09 -0.85
CA ILE A 284 -21.64 -22.54 -0.91
C ILE A 284 -22.64 -22.98 0.15
N PHE A 285 -22.51 -22.52 1.41
CA PHE A 285 -23.49 -22.83 2.45
C PHE A 285 -24.89 -22.30 2.14
N GLY A 286 -24.99 -21.12 1.53
CA GLY A 286 -26.27 -20.60 1.03
C GLY A 286 -26.89 -21.50 -0.04
N ILE A 287 -26.07 -22.03 -0.96
CA ILE A 287 -26.52 -23.02 -1.96
C ILE A 287 -26.97 -24.31 -1.29
N VAL A 288 -26.27 -24.80 -0.26
CA VAL A 288 -26.66 -25.99 0.51
C VAL A 288 -28.01 -25.79 1.19
N MET A 289 -28.26 -24.64 1.80
CA MET A 289 -29.55 -24.30 2.39
C MET A 289 -30.68 -24.25 1.35
N VAL A 290 -30.40 -23.73 0.15
CA VAL A 290 -31.34 -23.76 -0.98
C VAL A 290 -31.57 -25.20 -1.45
N ALA A 291 -30.52 -26.02 -1.58
CA ALA A 291 -30.62 -27.43 -1.94
C ALA A 291 -31.40 -28.23 -0.88
N GLU A 292 -31.28 -27.87 0.40
CA GLU A 292 -32.06 -28.45 1.50
C GLU A 292 -33.51 -28.01 1.46
N ALA A 293 -33.80 -26.74 1.13
CA ALA A 293 -35.16 -26.26 0.89
C ALA A 293 -35.80 -26.92 -0.34
N VAL A 294 -35.02 -27.13 -1.42
CA VAL A 294 -35.45 -27.88 -2.60
C VAL A 294 -35.63 -29.37 -2.27
N LYS A 295 -34.79 -29.95 -1.41
CA LYS A 295 -34.95 -31.32 -0.89
C LYS A 295 -36.24 -31.46 -0.06
N LYS A 296 -36.66 -30.42 0.66
CA LYS A 296 -37.95 -30.37 1.36
C LYS A 296 -39.15 -30.21 0.41
N ASN A 297 -38.90 -29.77 -0.83
CA ASN A 297 -39.90 -29.67 -1.91
C ASN A 297 -39.90 -30.90 -2.85
N LEU A 298 -38.92 -31.80 -2.73
CA LEU A 298 -39.09 -33.16 -3.24
C LEU A 298 -40.26 -33.72 -2.42
N GLU A 299 -41.30 -34.20 -3.10
CA GLU A 299 -42.32 -35.03 -2.44
C GLU A 299 -41.56 -36.02 -1.55
N THR A 300 -41.93 -36.13 -0.27
CA THR A 300 -41.72 -37.40 0.42
C THR A 300 -42.34 -38.41 -0.51
N VAL A 301 -41.50 -39.15 -1.24
CA VAL A 301 -41.92 -40.38 -1.86
C VAL A 301 -42.29 -41.24 -0.65
N GLU A 302 -43.54 -41.16 -0.22
CA GLU A 302 -44.23 -42.33 0.27
C GLU A 302 -44.05 -43.33 -0.86
N ILE A 303 -43.04 -44.18 -0.71
CA ILE A 303 -43.04 -45.45 -1.40
C ILE A 303 -44.30 -46.09 -0.87
N VAL A 304 -45.39 -45.96 -1.63
CA VAL A 304 -46.57 -46.80 -1.50
C VAL A 304 -46.02 -48.20 -1.38
N THR A 305 -46.13 -48.79 -0.20
CA THR A 305 -45.86 -50.20 0.00
C THR A 305 -46.73 -50.94 -1.01
N LEU A 306 -46.12 -51.42 -2.09
CA LEU A 306 -46.66 -52.52 -2.87
C LEU A 306 -47.01 -53.64 -1.88
N PRO A 307 -48.14 -54.34 -2.05
CA PRO A 307 -48.48 -55.46 -1.18
C PRO A 307 -47.46 -56.58 -1.44
N LEU A 308 -46.38 -56.58 -0.66
CA LEU A 308 -45.29 -57.56 -0.70
C LEU A 308 -45.68 -58.88 -0.01
N ASP A 309 -46.87 -58.94 0.58
CA ASP A 309 -47.44 -60.10 1.26
C ASP A 309 -47.75 -61.26 0.30
N GLU A 310 -47.69 -61.04 -1.02
CA GLU A 310 -47.91 -62.06 -2.07
C GLU A 310 -46.62 -62.53 -2.77
N ILE A 311 -45.43 -62.12 -2.31
CA ILE A 311 -44.15 -62.56 -2.91
C ILE A 311 -43.33 -63.35 -1.88
N GLU A 312 -43.47 -64.67 -1.90
CA GLU A 312 -42.55 -65.59 -1.23
C GLU A 312 -41.21 -65.65 -2.00
N LEU A 313 -40.11 -65.26 -1.34
CA LEU A 313 -38.76 -65.42 -1.87
C LEU A 313 -38.13 -66.73 -1.36
N ILE A 314 -37.85 -67.62 -2.31
CA ILE A 314 -37.03 -68.83 -2.11
C ILE A 314 -35.66 -68.42 -1.57
N SER A 315 -35.29 -68.91 -0.39
CA SER A 315 -33.93 -68.75 0.14
C SER A 315 -33.01 -69.83 -0.43
N LEU A 316 -31.80 -69.41 -0.81
CA LEU A 316 -30.70 -70.25 -1.30
C LEU A 316 -29.63 -70.37 -0.21
N PRO A 317 -29.83 -71.22 0.82
CA PRO A 317 -28.86 -71.42 1.87
C PRO A 317 -27.58 -72.08 1.34
N PRO A 318 -26.44 -72.00 2.07
CA PRO A 318 -25.10 -72.35 1.57
C PRO A 318 -24.96 -73.73 0.92
N HIS A 319 -25.71 -74.73 1.39
CA HIS A 319 -25.71 -76.08 0.82
C HIS A 319 -26.32 -76.14 -0.61
N ARG A 320 -27.27 -75.25 -0.95
CA ARG A 320 -27.85 -75.16 -2.30
C ARG A 320 -26.96 -74.39 -3.28
N ALA A 321 -26.11 -73.48 -2.79
CA ALA A 321 -25.08 -72.82 -3.59
C ALA A 321 -23.94 -73.77 -3.99
N GLN A 322 -23.60 -74.75 -3.14
CA GLN A 322 -22.59 -75.79 -3.44
C GLN A 322 -23.05 -76.78 -4.53
N ILE A 323 -24.35 -77.07 -4.60
CA ILE A 323 -24.96 -77.90 -5.66
C ILE A 323 -24.94 -77.19 -7.02
N LEU A 324 -25.24 -75.88 -7.06
CA LEU A 324 -25.24 -75.07 -8.29
C LEU A 324 -23.84 -74.79 -8.87
N LEU A 325 -22.79 -74.86 -8.04
CA LEU A 325 -21.39 -74.70 -8.45
C LEU A 325 -20.67 -76.03 -8.78
N GLY A 326 -21.37 -77.17 -8.71
CA GLY A 326 -20.84 -78.49 -9.08
C GLY A 326 -19.84 -79.12 -8.08
N LEU A 327 -19.95 -78.81 -6.79
CA LEU A 327 -18.92 -79.16 -5.80
C LEU A 327 -19.39 -80.05 -4.62
N SER A 328 -20.55 -80.70 -4.68
CA SER A 328 -20.89 -81.73 -3.68
C SER A 328 -21.72 -82.89 -4.25
N GLN A 329 -21.17 -84.10 -4.14
CA GLN A 329 -21.78 -85.39 -4.47
C GLN A 329 -22.75 -85.88 -3.38
N ASP A 330 -23.72 -86.66 -3.82
CA ASP A 330 -24.75 -87.43 -3.10
C ASP A 330 -24.36 -87.99 -1.72
N GLN A 331 -25.24 -87.78 -0.74
CA GLN A 331 -25.81 -88.83 0.12
C GLN A 331 -27.25 -88.39 0.45
N GLY A 332 -28.29 -89.04 -0.08
CA GLY A 332 -28.61 -90.42 0.20
C GLY A 332 -29.75 -90.47 1.22
N THR A 333 -30.98 -90.37 0.69
CA THR A 333 -32.13 -91.25 0.97
C THR A 333 -32.50 -91.60 2.42
N SER A 334 -33.79 -91.38 2.72
CA SER A 334 -34.78 -92.39 3.16
C SER A 334 -35.65 -91.88 4.31
N GLN A 335 -36.91 -91.51 4.03
CA GLN A 335 -38.11 -92.38 3.89
C GLN A 335 -38.85 -92.50 5.24
N ILE A 336 -40.07 -91.94 5.30
CA ILE A 336 -41.38 -92.65 5.28
C ILE A 336 -41.72 -93.25 6.64
N GLY A 337 -42.90 -92.88 7.17
CA GLY A 337 -43.58 -93.56 8.27
C GLY A 337 -44.26 -92.61 9.22
#